data_AF-A0A945CW90-F1
#
_entry.id   AF-A0A945CW90-F1
#
_cell.length_a   1.000
_cell.length_b   1.000
_cell.length_c   1.000
_cell.angle_alpha   90.00
_cell.angle_beta   90.00
_cell.angle_gamma   90.00
#
_symmetry.space_group_name_H-M   'P 1'
#
loop_
_entity.id
_entity.type
_entity.pdbx_description
1 polymer ?
#
loop_
_entity_poly.entity_id
_entity_poly.type
_entity_poly.pdbx_seq_one_letter_code
_entity_poly.pdbx_strand_id
1 'polypeptide(L)'
;MRVAIAEVVQETDSFNPVHSDIRDFEKYGLYEGGVILEKARGVGMIGAFLDLAQDELDGMELIPIIRAWAGACGTLTAETLDYFEKRIVEGLQAAMPLDGVYFALHGAAAAEN
;
A
#
# COMPACT_ATOMS: atom_id res chain seq x y z
N MET A 1 -4.03 15.00 -14.12
CA MET A 1 -2.77 14.53 -13.51
C MET A 1 -2.91 13.04 -13.21
N ARG A 2 -1.97 12.19 -13.63
CA ARG A 2 -2.01 10.73 -13.40
C ARG A 2 -1.15 10.39 -12.18
N VAL A 3 -1.80 10.05 -11.07
CA VAL A 3 -1.11 9.74 -9.81
C VAL A 3 -1.35 8.30 -9.44
N ALA A 4 -0.28 7.52 -9.35
CA ALA A 4 -0.38 6.17 -8.80
C ALA A 4 -0.52 6.23 -7.27
N ILE A 5 -1.34 5.34 -6.71
CA ILE A 5 -1.50 5.22 -5.26
C ILE A 5 -1.15 3.80 -4.81
N ALA A 6 -0.38 3.71 -3.74
CA ALA A 6 -0.05 2.45 -3.09
C ALA A 6 0.14 2.63 -1.58
N GLU A 7 -0.23 1.61 -0.81
CA GLU A 7 -0.12 1.59 0.65
C GLU A 7 0.47 0.26 1.11
N VAL A 8 1.53 0.32 1.93
CA VAL A 8 2.07 -0.82 2.67
C VAL A 8 2.40 -0.34 4.08
N VAL A 9 1.63 -0.84 5.05
CA VAL A 9 1.73 -0.40 6.44
C VAL A 9 1.96 -1.62 7.31
N GLN A 10 3.08 -1.64 8.02
CA GLN A 10 3.42 -2.60 9.07
C GLN A 10 4.46 -1.94 9.98
N GLU A 11 4.43 -2.28 11.26
CA GLU A 11 5.45 -1.84 12.22
C GLU A 11 6.18 -3.07 12.77
N THR A 12 7.51 -3.07 12.71
CA THR A 12 8.31 -4.20 13.17
C THR A 12 8.78 -4.04 14.62
N ASP A 13 8.49 -5.04 15.44
CA ASP A 13 9.19 -5.37 16.68
C ASP A 13 10.17 -6.52 16.43
N SER A 14 11.47 -6.20 16.37
CA SER A 14 12.51 -7.20 16.07
C SER A 14 12.69 -8.27 17.16
N PHE A 15 12.08 -8.13 18.34
CA PHE A 15 12.13 -9.17 19.39
C PHE A 15 10.96 -10.16 19.30
N ASN A 16 9.96 -9.88 18.47
CA ASN A 16 8.84 -10.78 18.26
C ASN A 16 9.29 -11.96 17.37
N PRO A 17 9.25 -13.21 17.86
CA PRO A 17 9.70 -14.37 17.09
C PRO A 17 8.70 -14.81 16.00
N VAL A 18 7.53 -14.16 15.92
CA VAL A 18 6.53 -14.42 14.89
C VAL A 18 6.70 -13.41 13.76
N HIS A 19 7.11 -13.91 12.59
CA HIS A 19 7.24 -13.10 11.38
C HIS A 19 5.87 -12.69 10.84
N SER A 20 5.84 -11.53 10.19
CA SER A 20 4.68 -11.11 9.41
C SER A 20 4.76 -11.68 8.00
N ASP A 21 3.78 -12.51 7.64
CA ASP A 21 3.63 -13.04 6.29
C ASP A 21 2.48 -12.35 5.55
N ILE A 22 2.29 -12.68 4.27
CA ILE A 22 1.23 -12.08 3.45
C ILE A 22 -0.18 -12.26 4.04
N ARG A 23 -0.43 -13.33 4.81
CA ARG A 23 -1.75 -13.62 5.40
C ARG A 23 -2.11 -12.63 6.48
N ASP A 24 -1.11 -12.01 7.14
CA ASP A 24 -1.38 -10.93 8.08
C ASP A 24 -1.97 -9.71 7.39
N PHE A 25 -1.52 -9.39 6.17
CA PHE A 25 -2.08 -8.30 5.38
C PHE A 25 -3.47 -8.64 4.84
N GLU A 26 -3.70 -9.90 4.43
CA GLU A 26 -5.03 -10.37 3.98
C GLU A 26 -6.11 -10.16 5.06
N LYS A 27 -5.77 -10.36 6.35
CA LYS A 27 -6.71 -10.18 7.48
C LYS A 27 -7.22 -8.74 7.63
N TYR A 28 -6.38 -7.75 7.34
CA TYR A 28 -6.70 -6.34 7.54
C TYR A 28 -6.95 -5.57 6.25
N GLY A 29 -7.01 -6.28 5.11
CA GLY A 29 -7.36 -5.77 3.80
C GLY A 29 -6.15 -5.65 2.88
N LEU A 30 -5.90 -6.73 2.14
CA LEU A 30 -5.03 -6.72 0.97
C LEU A 30 -5.89 -6.54 -0.27
N TYR A 31 -5.78 -5.40 -0.93
CA TYR A 31 -6.56 -5.03 -2.09
C TYR A 31 -5.64 -4.61 -3.24
N GLU A 32 -5.99 -5.00 -4.46
CA GLU A 32 -5.25 -4.63 -5.68
C GLU A 32 -6.19 -3.92 -6.66
N GLY A 33 -5.68 -2.89 -7.36
CA GLY A 33 -6.40 -2.22 -8.43
C GLY A 33 -7.64 -1.43 -7.98
N GLY A 34 -8.61 -1.31 -8.89
CA GLY A 34 -9.77 -0.41 -8.75
C GLY A 34 -10.59 -0.58 -7.46
N VAL A 35 -10.61 -1.78 -6.88
CA VAL A 35 -11.34 -2.06 -5.63
C VAL A 35 -10.84 -1.21 -4.45
N ILE A 36 -9.60 -0.72 -4.50
CA ILE A 36 -9.04 0.20 -3.50
C ILE A 36 -9.87 1.48 -3.40
N LEU A 37 -10.33 2.02 -4.53
CA LEU A 37 -11.08 3.28 -4.58
C LEU A 37 -12.45 3.16 -3.89
N GLU A 38 -13.01 1.95 -3.85
CA GLU A 38 -14.25 1.65 -3.17
C GLU A 38 -14.02 1.31 -1.68
N LYS A 39 -13.04 0.44 -1.39
CA LYS A 39 -12.81 -0.12 -0.05
C LYS A 39 -12.09 0.82 0.91
N ALA A 40 -11.24 1.71 0.40
CA ALA A 40 -10.42 2.60 1.23
C ALA A 40 -11.06 3.98 1.46
N ARG A 41 -12.18 4.31 0.80
CA ARG A 41 -12.84 5.61 0.96
C ARG A 41 -13.18 5.90 2.43
N GLY A 42 -12.76 7.06 2.94
CA GLY A 42 -12.93 7.45 4.33
C GLY A 42 -12.15 6.63 5.36
N VAL A 43 -11.21 5.77 4.93
CA VAL A 43 -10.42 4.88 5.79
C VAL A 43 -8.93 5.12 5.60
N GLY A 44 -8.24 5.47 6.70
CA GLY A 44 -6.78 5.56 6.73
C GLY A 44 -6.20 6.65 5.83
N MET A 45 -4.92 6.52 5.51
CA MET A 45 -4.17 7.52 4.73
C MET A 45 -4.66 7.58 3.28
N ILE A 46 -4.87 6.42 2.65
CA ILE A 46 -5.44 6.36 1.30
C ILE A 46 -6.83 7.01 1.27
N GLY A 47 -7.72 6.70 2.21
CA GLY A 47 -9.06 7.28 2.25
C GLY A 47 -9.05 8.80 2.32
N ALA A 48 -8.22 9.37 3.21
CA ALA A 48 -8.06 10.81 3.31
C ALA A 48 -7.53 11.44 2.00
N PHE A 49 -6.61 10.75 1.31
CA PHE A 49 -6.12 11.21 0.01
C PHE A 49 -7.18 11.12 -1.09
N LEU A 50 -8.03 10.08 -1.08
CA LEU A 50 -9.16 9.95 -2.01
C LEU A 50 -10.19 11.08 -1.81
N ASP A 51 -10.48 11.43 -0.55
CA ASP A 51 -11.41 12.51 -0.23
C ASP A 51 -10.85 13.88 -0.71
N LEU A 52 -9.57 14.15 -0.40
CA LEU A 52 -8.88 15.35 -0.89
C LEU A 52 -8.84 15.41 -2.43
N ALA A 53 -8.56 14.27 -3.08
CA ALA A 53 -8.51 14.17 -4.52
C ALA A 53 -9.85 14.51 -5.18
N GLN A 54 -10.95 14.09 -4.56
CA GLN A 54 -12.30 14.33 -5.06
C GLN A 54 -12.72 15.80 -4.87
N ASP A 55 -12.37 16.40 -3.73
CA ASP A 55 -12.89 17.73 -3.35
C ASP A 55 -12.02 18.90 -3.85
N GLU A 56 -10.71 18.71 -3.96
CA GLU A 56 -9.76 19.82 -4.19
C GLU A 56 -8.89 19.67 -5.45
N LEU A 57 -8.81 18.48 -6.05
CA LEU A 57 -7.88 18.17 -7.13
C LEU A 57 -8.60 17.77 -8.42
N ASP A 58 -9.30 18.75 -9.01
CA ASP A 58 -10.01 18.59 -10.28
C ASP A 58 -9.11 17.98 -11.39
N GLY A 59 -9.62 16.92 -12.03
CA GLY A 59 -8.96 16.28 -13.17
C GLY A 59 -7.76 15.38 -12.80
N MET A 60 -7.64 14.97 -11.53
CA MET A 60 -6.69 13.92 -11.15
C MET A 60 -7.26 12.52 -11.46
N GLU A 61 -6.50 11.75 -12.24
CA GLU A 61 -6.74 10.33 -12.50
C GLU A 61 -5.89 9.53 -11.52
N LEU A 62 -6.56 8.82 -10.60
CA LEU A 62 -5.91 7.97 -9.62
C LEU A 62 -5.72 6.57 -10.20
N ILE A 63 -4.49 6.07 -10.15
CA ILE A 63 -4.11 4.73 -10.61
C ILE A 63 -3.82 3.85 -9.38
N PRO A 64 -4.81 3.12 -8.85
CA PRO A 64 -4.62 2.27 -7.68
C PRO A 64 -3.79 1.03 -8.03
N ILE A 65 -2.72 0.80 -7.27
CA ILE A 65 -1.85 -0.38 -7.45
C ILE A 65 -2.18 -1.41 -6.38
N ILE A 66 -1.84 -1.11 -5.13
CA ILE A 66 -1.98 -2.04 -4.00
C ILE A 66 -2.27 -1.27 -2.71
N ARG A 67 -3.09 -1.86 -1.86
CA ARG A 67 -3.32 -1.41 -0.49
C ARG A 67 -3.12 -2.62 0.42
N ALA A 68 -2.20 -2.51 1.36
CA ALA A 68 -1.91 -3.55 2.32
C ALA A 68 -1.63 -2.93 3.70
N TRP A 69 -2.29 -3.46 4.72
CA TRP A 69 -2.08 -3.04 6.09
C TRP A 69 -1.93 -4.27 6.98
N ALA A 70 -0.95 -4.22 7.88
CA ALA A 70 -0.76 -5.14 8.98
C ALA A 70 -0.42 -4.30 10.22
N GLY A 71 -0.78 -4.80 11.40
CA GLY A 71 -0.44 -4.14 12.66
C GLY A 71 1.04 -4.29 13.01
N ALA A 72 1.38 -4.03 14.27
CA ALA A 72 2.71 -4.33 14.77
C ALA A 72 2.94 -5.85 14.91
N CYS A 73 4.05 -6.36 14.39
CA CYS A 73 4.46 -7.77 14.49
C CYS A 73 5.99 -7.91 14.37
N GLY A 74 6.51 -9.13 14.25
CA GLY A 74 7.91 -9.37 13.88
C GLY A 74 8.23 -8.90 12.46
N THR A 75 9.46 -9.17 12.02
CA THR A 75 9.92 -8.80 10.67
C THR A 75 9.06 -9.44 9.60
N LEU A 76 8.94 -8.75 8.46
CA LEU A 76 8.37 -9.34 7.26
C LEU A 76 9.23 -10.52 6.79
N THR A 77 8.61 -11.59 6.31
CA THR A 77 9.36 -12.62 5.57
C THR A 77 9.92 -12.04 4.27
N ALA A 78 11.03 -12.57 3.77
CA ALA A 78 11.62 -12.14 2.50
C ALA A 78 10.62 -12.27 1.33
N GLU A 79 9.82 -13.34 1.30
CA GLU A 79 8.80 -13.54 0.26
C GLU A 79 7.69 -12.49 0.31
N THR A 80 7.38 -11.98 1.50
CA THR A 80 6.37 -10.94 1.69
C THR A 80 6.87 -9.59 1.18
N LEU A 81 8.14 -9.27 1.42
CA LEU A 81 8.79 -8.09 0.82
C LEU A 81 8.81 -8.21 -0.70
N ASP A 82 9.30 -9.33 -1.23
CA ASP A 82 9.38 -9.60 -2.69
C ASP A 82 8.00 -9.46 -3.36
N TYR A 83 6.95 -9.96 -2.70
CA TYR A 83 5.58 -9.81 -3.20
C TYR A 83 5.19 -8.34 -3.37
N PHE A 84 5.42 -7.51 -2.35
CA PHE A 84 5.08 -6.09 -2.41
C PHE A 84 5.92 -5.33 -3.42
N GLU A 85 7.24 -5.55 -3.44
CA GLU A 85 8.14 -4.92 -4.41
C GLU A 85 7.70 -5.25 -5.84
N LYS A 86 7.45 -6.53 -6.11
CA LYS A 86 6.99 -6.97 -7.43
C LYS A 86 5.68 -6.30 -7.83
N ARG A 87 4.66 -6.32 -6.97
CA ARG A 87 3.35 -5.74 -7.29
C ARG A 87 3.42 -4.24 -7.52
N ILE A 88 4.19 -3.54 -6.69
CA ILE A 88 4.38 -2.09 -6.81
C ILE A 88 5.11 -1.76 -8.10
N VAL A 89 6.21 -2.43 -8.40
CA VAL A 89 7.02 -2.15 -9.60
C VAL A 89 6.25 -2.49 -10.87
N GLU A 90 5.61 -3.66 -10.95
CA GLU A 90 4.81 -4.06 -12.12
C GLU A 90 3.63 -3.10 -12.33
N GLY A 91 2.94 -2.72 -11.24
CA GLY A 91 1.84 -1.75 -11.29
C GLY A 91 2.28 -0.38 -11.77
N LEU A 92 3.40 0.14 -11.26
CA LEU A 92 3.95 1.43 -11.69
C LEU A 92 4.36 1.41 -13.17
N GLN A 93 5.02 0.34 -13.62
CA GLN A 93 5.41 0.19 -15.03
C GLN A 93 4.21 0.15 -15.96
N ALA A 94 3.16 -0.59 -15.60
CA ALA A 94 1.93 -0.68 -16.38
C ALA A 94 1.12 0.63 -16.41
N ALA A 95 1.25 1.45 -15.36
CA ALA A 95 0.50 2.71 -15.21
C ALA A 95 1.08 3.89 -16.01
N MET A 96 2.30 3.76 -16.53
CA MET A 96 3.00 4.83 -17.23
C MET A 96 2.19 5.37 -18.44
N PRO A 97 2.26 6.68 -18.72
CA PRO A 97 3.00 7.72 -17.99
C PRO A 97 2.29 8.15 -16.68
N LEU A 98 3.08 8.52 -15.67
CA LEU A 98 2.62 9.05 -14.40
C LEU A 98 3.21 10.44 -14.14
N ASP A 99 2.42 11.32 -13.54
CA ASP A 99 2.83 12.65 -13.09
C ASP A 99 3.34 12.63 -11.64
N GLY A 100 2.93 11.62 -10.87
CA GLY A 100 3.34 11.47 -9.47
C GLY A 100 2.93 10.12 -8.88
N VAL A 101 3.42 9.87 -7.65
CA VAL A 101 3.06 8.70 -6.86
C VAL A 101 2.78 9.13 -5.43
N TYR A 102 1.67 8.65 -4.87
CA TYR A 102 1.37 8.75 -3.45
C TYR A 102 1.60 7.38 -2.81
N PHE A 103 2.65 7.29 -1.99
CA PHE A 103 2.95 6.11 -1.19
C PHE A 103 2.60 6.35 0.28
N ALA A 104 1.58 5.64 0.76
CA ALA A 104 1.21 5.61 2.16
C ALA A 104 1.98 4.50 2.88
N LEU A 105 3.02 4.86 3.64
CA LEU A 105 3.91 3.93 4.32
C LEU A 105 3.89 4.19 5.83
N HIS A 106 4.09 3.13 6.63
CA HIS A 106 4.34 3.30 8.06
C HIS A 106 5.71 3.95 8.33
N GLY A 107 6.74 3.49 7.62
CA GLY A 107 8.13 3.93 7.80
C GLY A 107 8.96 3.13 8.81
N ALA A 108 8.39 2.10 9.45
CA ALA A 108 9.08 1.26 10.45
C ALA A 108 8.96 -0.26 10.18
N ALA A 109 8.61 -0.64 8.95
CA ALA A 109 8.65 -2.03 8.52
C ALA A 109 10.10 -2.45 8.27
N ALA A 110 10.47 -3.65 8.70
CA ALA A 110 11.73 -4.30 8.37
C ALA A 110 11.47 -5.74 7.93
N ALA A 111 12.31 -6.24 7.03
CA ALA A 111 12.21 -7.58 6.46
C ALA A 111 13.46 -8.40 6.76
N GLU A 112 13.35 -9.71 6.60
CA GLU A 112 14.50 -10.61 6.53
C GLU A 112 15.33 -10.33 5.26
N ASN A 113 16.66 -10.55 5.35
CA ASN A 113 17.63 -10.37 4.26
C ASN A 113 18.11 -11.71 3.70
#